data_AF-A0A4Y2DUJ5-F1
#
_entry.id   AF-A0A4Y2DUJ5-F1
#
_cell.length_a   1.000
_cell.length_b   1.000
_cell.length_c   1.000
_cell.angle_alpha   90.00
_cell.angle_beta   90.00
_cell.angle_gamma   90.00
#
_symmetry.space_group_name_H-M   'P 1'
#
loop_
_entity.id
_entity.type
_entity.pdbx_description
1 polymer ?
#
loop_
_entity_poly.entity_id
_entity_poly.type
_entity_poly.pdbx_seq_one_letter_code
_entity_poly.pdbx_strand_id
1 'polypeptide(L)'
;MQSVMAIVTFYQPLYTKVREILAAAPEGSDLSKIVIRLGGFHSLSSFFGAIGYIMQGSDIKEVLSLIYAPNSLDKMLTGHACARAHTLLHLTLATIISKELVIDDDMDANLQTAIEDVKNNTISYNDIENCDEKTDALLDQCNKKLKQYEG
;
A
#
# COMPACT_ATOMS: atom_id res chain seq x y z
N MET A 1 16.63 -33.04 -6.01
CA MET A 1 16.69 -31.89 -6.92
C MET A 1 15.58 -30.94 -6.52
N GLN A 2 15.92 -29.78 -5.96
CA GLN A 2 14.94 -28.80 -5.47
C GLN A 2 14.24 -28.18 -6.68
N SER A 3 12.93 -28.38 -6.84
CA SER A 3 12.16 -27.71 -7.91
C SER A 3 12.22 -26.21 -7.66
N VAL A 4 12.87 -25.47 -8.56
CA VAL A 4 12.88 -24.00 -8.52
C VAL A 4 11.47 -23.53 -8.88
N MET A 5 10.73 -23.01 -7.90
CA MET A 5 9.41 -22.42 -8.09
C MET A 5 9.57 -21.05 -8.73
N ALA A 6 9.12 -20.91 -10.00
CA ALA A 6 9.13 -19.63 -10.69
C ALA A 6 7.94 -18.79 -10.25
N ILE A 7 8.21 -17.62 -9.67
CA ILE A 7 7.21 -16.60 -9.33
C ILE A 7 7.29 -15.49 -10.36
N VAL A 8 6.18 -15.21 -11.04
CA VAL A 8 6.10 -14.19 -12.08
C VAL A 8 4.98 -13.21 -11.78
N THR A 9 5.26 -11.92 -11.91
CA THR A 9 4.28 -10.85 -11.74
C THR A 9 3.85 -10.30 -13.10
N PHE A 10 2.55 -10.07 -13.28
CA PHE A 10 1.99 -9.53 -14.53
C PHE A 10 1.04 -8.36 -14.24
N TYR A 11 0.98 -7.38 -15.14
CA TYR A 11 -0.08 -6.38 -15.12
C TYR A 11 -1.44 -7.02 -15.38
N GLN A 12 -2.53 -6.38 -14.94
CA GLN A 12 -3.88 -6.95 -14.92
C GLN A 12 -4.33 -7.65 -16.23
N PRO A 13 -4.12 -7.08 -17.44
CA PRO A 13 -4.50 -7.76 -18.68
C PRO A 13 -3.70 -9.05 -18.91
N LEU A 14 -2.38 -9.00 -18.68
CA LEU A 14 -1.49 -10.14 -18.84
C LEU A 14 -1.71 -11.20 -17.76
N TYR A 15 -1.96 -10.78 -16.51
CA TYR A 15 -2.30 -11.69 -15.42
C TYR A 15 -3.52 -12.53 -15.79
N THR A 16 -4.57 -11.89 -16.31
CA THR A 16 -5.80 -12.56 -16.74
C THR A 16 -5.50 -13.60 -17.83
N LYS A 17 -4.71 -13.24 -18.83
CA LYS A 17 -4.33 -14.17 -19.92
C LYS A 17 -3.45 -15.32 -19.46
N VAL A 18 -2.50 -15.07 -18.57
CA VAL A 18 -1.66 -16.15 -18.05
C VAL A 18 -2.45 -17.07 -17.11
N ARG A 19 -3.45 -16.55 -16.37
CA ARG A 19 -4.39 -17.39 -15.60
C ARG A 19 -5.18 -18.33 -16.51
N GLU A 20 -5.69 -17.85 -17.64
CA GLU A 20 -6.38 -18.68 -18.63
C GLU A 20 -5.46 -19.80 -19.15
N ILE A 21 -4.21 -19.48 -19.48
CA ILE A 21 -3.21 -20.46 -19.96
C ILE A 21 -2.90 -21.51 -18.89
N LEU A 22 -2.69 -21.09 -17.65
CA LEU A 22 -2.39 -22.01 -16.54
C LEU A 22 -3.58 -22.92 -16.21
N ALA A 23 -4.81 -22.41 -16.31
CA ALA A 23 -6.02 -23.19 -16.10
C ALA A 23 -6.22 -24.26 -17.20
N ALA A 24 -5.69 -24.02 -18.41
CA ALA A 24 -5.72 -24.97 -19.52
C ALA A 24 -4.49 -25.90 -19.58
N ALA A 25 -3.50 -25.72 -18.69
CA ALA A 25 -2.28 -26.50 -18.70
C ALA A 25 -2.53 -27.92 -18.18
N PRO A 26 -1.92 -28.96 -18.79
CA PRO A 26 -1.99 -30.33 -18.27
C PRO A 26 -1.42 -30.42 -16.85
N GLU A 27 -2.06 -31.24 -16.01
CA GLU A 27 -1.57 -31.52 -14.66
C GLU A 27 -0.15 -32.11 -14.71
N GLY A 28 0.73 -31.59 -13.84
CA GLY A 28 2.13 -32.03 -13.76
C GLY A 28 3.07 -31.41 -14.78
N SER A 29 2.57 -30.57 -15.70
CA SER A 29 3.41 -29.80 -16.62
C SER A 29 4.30 -28.79 -15.88
N ASP A 30 5.37 -28.34 -16.52
CA ASP A 30 6.23 -27.29 -15.92
C ASP A 30 5.50 -25.96 -15.76
N LEU A 31 4.45 -25.72 -16.57
CA LEU A 31 3.56 -24.56 -16.44
C LEU A 31 2.75 -24.63 -15.13
N SER A 32 2.29 -25.82 -14.70
CA SER A 32 1.50 -25.95 -13.47
C SER A 32 2.31 -25.70 -12.19
N LYS A 33 3.64 -25.56 -12.31
CA LYS A 33 4.56 -25.23 -11.21
C LYS A 33 4.83 -23.72 -11.09
N ILE A 34 4.33 -22.91 -12.03
CA ILE A 34 4.53 -21.46 -12.03
C ILE A 34 3.48 -20.79 -11.14
N VAL A 35 3.94 -19.99 -10.18
CA VAL A 35 3.06 -19.14 -9.35
C VAL A 35 2.99 -17.76 -9.99
N ILE A 36 1.80 -17.37 -10.43
CA ILE A 36 1.57 -16.03 -10.98
C ILE A 36 0.91 -15.11 -9.96
N ARG A 37 1.42 -13.89 -9.87
CA ARG A 37 0.89 -12.83 -9.01
C ARG A 37 0.47 -11.64 -9.86
N LEU A 38 -0.63 -10.99 -9.46
CA LEU A 38 -1.03 -9.72 -10.06
C LEU A 38 -0.04 -8.64 -9.60
N GLY A 39 0.53 -7.90 -10.55
CA GLY A 39 1.40 -6.76 -10.28
C GLY A 39 0.61 -5.60 -9.70
N GLY A 40 0.80 -5.31 -8.40
CA GLY A 40 -0.01 -4.33 -7.65
C GLY A 40 0.22 -2.86 -8.00
N PHE A 41 1.31 -2.51 -8.69
CA PHE A 41 1.63 -1.11 -9.00
C PHE A 41 0.65 -0.46 -9.97
N HIS A 42 0.10 -1.20 -10.93
CA HIS A 42 -0.86 -0.66 -11.89
C HIS A 42 -2.22 -0.35 -11.26
N SER A 43 -2.64 -1.16 -10.28
CA SER A 43 -3.87 -0.92 -9.51
C SER A 43 -3.78 0.38 -8.73
N LEU A 44 -2.63 0.62 -8.10
CA LEU A 44 -2.37 1.83 -7.34
C LEU A 44 -2.31 3.08 -8.24
N SER A 45 -1.64 2.96 -9.38
CA SER A 45 -1.61 4.01 -10.41
C SER A 45 -3.02 4.36 -10.91
N SER A 46 -3.84 3.35 -11.20
CA SER A 46 -5.22 3.55 -11.65
C SER A 46 -6.09 4.19 -10.57
N PHE A 47 -5.88 3.83 -9.29
CA PHE A 47 -6.59 4.41 -8.16
C PHE A 47 -6.30 5.91 -8.00
N PHE A 48 -5.03 6.34 -8.05
CA PHE A 48 -4.70 7.76 -8.01
C PHE A 48 -5.19 8.51 -9.26
N GLY A 49 -5.20 7.86 -10.42
CA GLY A 49 -5.85 8.38 -11.62
C GLY A 49 -7.35 8.63 -11.42
N ALA A 50 -8.05 7.70 -10.78
CA ALA A 50 -9.47 7.83 -10.46
C ALA A 50 -9.73 8.95 -9.44
N ILE A 51 -8.90 9.07 -8.39
CA ILE A 51 -8.94 10.20 -7.44
C ILE A 51 -8.80 11.52 -8.20
N GLY A 52 -7.76 11.65 -9.03
CA GLY A 52 -7.51 12.86 -9.80
C GLY A 52 -8.65 13.23 -10.74
N TYR A 53 -9.31 12.22 -11.33
CA TYR A 53 -10.47 12.41 -12.20
C TYR A 53 -11.73 12.82 -11.43
N ILE A 54 -12.10 12.09 -10.38
CA ILE A 54 -13.32 12.31 -9.60
C ILE A 54 -13.25 13.62 -8.82
N MET A 55 -12.07 13.93 -8.26
CA MET A 55 -11.84 15.08 -7.39
C MET A 55 -11.27 16.29 -8.15
N GLN A 56 -11.44 16.33 -9.47
CA GLN A 56 -10.99 17.46 -10.26
C GLN A 56 -11.69 18.75 -9.79
N GLY A 57 -10.91 19.75 -9.38
CA GLY A 57 -11.41 21.03 -8.85
C GLY A 57 -11.73 21.05 -7.35
N SER A 58 -11.41 19.99 -6.60
CA SER A 58 -11.62 19.95 -5.14
C SER A 58 -10.40 20.40 -4.31
N ASP A 59 -9.45 21.09 -4.94
CA ASP A 59 -8.16 21.48 -4.35
C ASP A 59 -7.32 20.33 -3.77
N ILE A 60 -7.64 19.07 -4.12
CA ILE A 60 -6.90 17.88 -3.66
C ILE A 60 -5.41 17.95 -4.08
N LYS A 61 -5.13 18.55 -5.24
CA LYS A 61 -3.77 18.79 -5.72
C LYS A 61 -3.01 19.76 -4.82
N GLU A 62 -3.68 20.77 -4.28
CA GLU A 62 -3.08 21.76 -3.37
C GLU A 62 -2.75 21.11 -2.03
N VAL A 63 -3.67 20.33 -1.46
CA VAL A 63 -3.41 19.56 -0.23
C VAL A 63 -2.26 18.58 -0.42
N LEU A 64 -2.23 17.86 -1.54
CA LEU A 64 -1.16 16.89 -1.83
C LEU A 64 0.19 17.59 -2.11
N SER A 65 0.21 18.87 -2.50
CA SER A 65 1.45 19.63 -2.68
C SER A 65 2.21 19.89 -1.38
N LEU A 66 1.56 19.72 -0.22
CA LEU A 66 2.20 19.75 1.09
C LEU A 66 3.13 18.54 1.32
N ILE A 67 2.91 17.46 0.58
CA ILE A 67 3.55 16.16 0.77
C ILE A 67 4.47 15.82 -0.41
N TYR A 68 4.09 16.22 -1.62
CA TYR A 68 4.80 15.90 -2.85
C TYR A 68 5.28 17.15 -3.58
N ALA A 69 6.40 16.99 -4.30
CA ALA A 69 6.84 17.99 -5.25
C ALA A 69 5.75 18.25 -6.31
N PRO A 70 5.38 19.50 -6.60
CA PRO A 70 4.29 19.83 -7.53
C PRO A 70 4.37 19.13 -8.88
N ASN A 71 5.59 18.99 -9.44
CA ASN A 71 5.86 18.34 -10.72
C ASN A 71 5.55 16.83 -10.74
N SER A 72 5.42 16.20 -9.57
CA SER A 72 5.08 14.78 -9.44
C SER A 72 3.58 14.54 -9.31
N LEU A 73 2.82 15.55 -8.89
CA LEU A 73 1.37 15.43 -8.66
C LEU A 73 0.60 15.20 -9.94
N ASP A 74 0.95 15.87 -11.03
CA ASP A 74 0.27 15.69 -12.32
C ASP A 74 0.43 14.26 -12.83
N LYS A 75 1.63 13.67 -12.65
CA LYS A 75 1.88 12.27 -13.03
C LYS A 75 1.19 11.29 -12.09
N MET A 76 1.06 11.63 -10.82
CA MET A 76 0.37 10.79 -9.82
C MET A 76 -1.14 10.78 -10.05
N LEU A 77 -1.76 11.96 -10.17
CA LEU A 77 -3.21 12.15 -10.35
C LEU A 77 -3.71 11.79 -11.76
N THR A 78 -2.80 11.56 -12.72
CA THR A 78 -3.11 10.94 -14.02
C THR A 78 -2.80 9.44 -14.05
N GLY A 79 -2.39 8.86 -12.92
CA GLY A 79 -2.09 7.43 -12.80
C GLY A 79 -0.89 6.97 -13.60
N HIS A 80 0.11 7.83 -13.80
CA HIS A 80 1.37 7.52 -14.50
C HIS A 80 2.57 7.24 -13.59
N ALA A 81 2.52 7.57 -12.28
CA ALA A 81 3.61 7.32 -11.34
C ALA A 81 3.10 7.02 -9.93
N CYS A 82 3.41 5.84 -9.38
CA CYS A 82 2.64 5.38 -8.23
C CYS A 82 3.27 4.37 -7.26
N ALA A 83 4.59 4.29 -7.11
CA ALA A 83 5.15 3.47 -6.02
C ALA A 83 5.29 4.27 -4.72
N ARG A 84 5.95 5.44 -4.78
CA ARG A 84 6.29 6.25 -3.59
C ARG A 84 5.14 7.15 -3.11
N ALA A 85 4.19 7.45 -4.00
CA ALA A 85 3.01 8.25 -3.71
C ALA A 85 2.19 7.64 -2.57
N HIS A 86 1.80 6.38 -2.68
CA HIS A 86 0.94 5.78 -1.67
C HIS A 86 1.57 5.72 -0.27
N THR A 87 2.82 5.26 -0.18
CA THR A 87 3.55 5.17 1.10
C THR A 87 3.71 6.52 1.78
N LEU A 88 4.09 7.56 1.04
CA LEU A 88 4.24 8.91 1.61
C LEU A 88 2.90 9.50 2.07
N LEU A 89 1.80 9.20 1.39
CA LEU A 89 0.49 9.75 1.74
C LEU A 89 -0.01 9.10 3.02
N HIS A 90 0.07 7.76 3.07
CA HIS A 90 -0.24 7.00 4.28
C HIS A 90 0.64 7.42 5.44
N LEU A 91 1.94 7.60 5.23
CA LEU A 91 2.88 8.02 6.27
C LEU A 91 2.57 9.43 6.79
N THR A 92 2.28 10.39 5.91
CA THR A 92 1.92 11.75 6.34
C THR A 92 0.59 11.78 7.07
N LEU A 93 -0.43 11.08 6.57
CA LEU A 93 -1.71 10.95 7.27
C LEU A 93 -1.53 10.31 8.64
N ALA A 94 -0.79 9.20 8.72
CA ALA A 94 -0.47 8.54 9.98
C ALA A 94 0.27 9.48 10.95
N THR A 95 1.23 10.26 10.47
CA THR A 95 1.97 11.24 11.29
C THR A 95 1.06 12.37 11.80
N ILE A 96 0.16 12.89 10.95
CA ILE A 96 -0.77 13.96 11.35
C ILE A 96 -1.77 13.42 12.37
N ILE A 97 -2.39 12.27 12.09
CA ILE A 97 -3.34 11.63 13.00
C ILE A 97 -2.67 11.29 14.33
N SER A 98 -1.44 10.76 14.31
CA SER A 98 -0.67 10.46 15.53
C SER A 98 -0.39 11.68 16.40
N LYS A 99 -0.22 12.87 15.80
CA LYS A 99 0.03 14.11 16.55
C LYS A 99 -1.25 14.66 17.19
N GLU A 100 -2.38 14.48 16.52
CA GLU A 100 -3.68 14.99 16.96
C GLU A 100 -4.38 14.01 17.93
N LEU A 101 -4.07 12.72 17.82
CA LEU A 101 -4.62 11.69 18.69
C LEU A 101 -3.81 11.65 20.00
N VAL A 102 -4.42 12.06 21.12
CA VAL A 102 -3.81 11.88 22.46
C VAL A 102 -3.95 10.41 22.85
N ILE A 103 -2.91 9.62 22.56
CA ILE A 103 -2.78 8.22 22.91
C ILE A 103 -1.90 8.08 24.16
N ASP A 104 -2.06 6.98 24.90
CA ASP A 104 -1.25 6.63 26.08
C ASP A 104 0.26 6.61 25.77
N ASP A 105 1.12 7.01 26.73
CA ASP A 105 2.54 7.31 26.49
C ASP A 105 3.37 6.12 25.91
N ASP A 106 3.04 4.88 26.28
CA ASP A 106 3.72 3.67 25.77
C ASP A 106 3.35 3.35 24.31
N MET A 107 2.18 3.81 23.87
CA MET A 107 1.63 3.59 22.54
C MET A 107 2.20 4.57 21.52
N ASP A 108 2.40 5.82 21.94
CA ASP A 108 3.03 6.87 21.14
C ASP A 108 4.46 6.46 20.72
N ALA A 109 5.22 5.84 21.64
CA ALA A 109 6.57 5.36 21.36
C ALA A 109 6.63 4.23 20.31
N ASN A 110 5.71 3.26 20.38
CA ASN A 110 5.64 2.16 19.42
C ASN A 110 5.21 2.63 18.02
N LEU A 111 4.22 3.54 17.96
CA LEU A 111 3.75 4.12 16.70
C LEU A 111 4.81 5.03 16.05
N GLN A 112 5.51 5.84 16.85
CA GLN A 112 6.62 6.68 16.37
C GLN A 112 7.78 5.83 15.83
N THR A 113 8.12 4.74 16.51
CA THR A 113 9.16 3.79 16.06
C THR A 113 8.78 3.18 14.70
N ALA A 114 7.53 2.71 14.54
CA ALA A 114 7.05 2.18 13.27
C ALA A 114 7.07 3.24 12.15
N ILE A 115 6.67 4.48 12.45
CA ILE A 115 6.73 5.61 11.51
C ILE A 115 8.18 5.92 11.10
N GLU A 116 9.14 5.87 12.03
CA GLU A 116 10.57 6.04 11.74
C GLU A 116 11.13 4.90 10.89
N ASP A 117 10.75 3.65 11.16
CA ASP A 117 11.16 2.50 10.36
C ASP A 117 10.64 2.57 8.92
N VAL A 118 9.38 3.00 8.74
CA VAL A 118 8.82 3.29 7.40
C VAL A 118 9.61 4.40 6.72
N LYS A 119 9.93 5.50 7.44
CA LYS A 119 10.70 6.63 6.90
C LYS A 119 12.09 6.25 6.43
N ASN A 120 12.76 5.38 7.19
CA ASN A 120 14.14 4.97 6.93
C ASN A 120 14.24 3.82 5.91
N ASN A 121 13.11 3.33 5.38
CA ASN A 121 13.03 2.14 4.54
C ASN A 121 13.71 0.90 5.19
N THR A 122 13.69 0.81 6.52
CA THR A 122 14.33 -0.28 7.27
C THR A 122 13.42 -1.49 7.49
N ILE A 123 12.16 -1.39 7.08
CA ILE A 123 11.16 -2.46 7.23
C ILE A 123 11.52 -3.66 6.36
N SER A 124 11.70 -4.81 6.99
CA SER A 124 11.93 -6.10 6.33
C SER A 124 10.63 -6.72 5.82
N TYR A 125 10.73 -7.60 4.82
CA TYR A 125 9.60 -8.40 4.35
C TYR A 125 8.98 -9.25 5.47
N ASN A 126 9.81 -9.78 6.38
CA ASN A 126 9.36 -10.55 7.53
C ASN A 126 8.59 -9.69 8.55
N ASP A 127 8.87 -8.39 8.63
CA ASP A 127 8.16 -7.47 9.52
C ASP A 127 6.75 -7.16 8.98
N ILE A 128 6.58 -7.23 7.66
CA ILE A 128 5.29 -7.08 6.96
C ILE A 128 4.46 -8.36 7.07
N GLU A 129 5.09 -9.54 6.95
CA GLU A 129 4.39 -10.83 6.99
C GLU A 129 3.99 -11.24 8.42
N ASN A 130 4.74 -10.81 9.44
CA ASN A 130 4.44 -11.04 10.86
C ASN A 130 3.81 -9.81 11.56
N CYS A 131 3.28 -8.88 10.77
CA CYS A 131 2.79 -7.59 11.25
C CYS A 131 1.51 -7.69 12.11
N ASP A 132 0.81 -8.83 12.07
CA ASP A 132 -0.56 -8.96 12.55
C ASP A 132 -0.71 -8.68 14.07
N GLU A 133 0.03 -9.32 14.97
CA GLU A 133 -0.29 -9.22 16.41
C GLU A 133 -0.08 -7.83 17.03
N LYS A 134 1.03 -7.15 16.70
CA LYS A 134 1.30 -5.81 17.23
C LYS A 134 0.42 -4.76 16.53
N THR A 135 0.24 -4.89 15.22
CA THR A 135 -0.47 -3.87 14.44
C THR A 135 -1.97 -3.96 14.66
N ASP A 136 -2.52 -5.15 14.89
CA ASP A 136 -3.93 -5.34 15.27
C ASP A 136 -4.23 -4.73 16.64
N ALA A 137 -3.34 -4.92 17.61
CA ALA A 137 -3.48 -4.27 18.92
C ALA A 137 -3.41 -2.74 18.82
N LEU A 138 -2.55 -2.21 17.92
CA LEU A 138 -2.49 -0.78 17.61
C LEU A 138 -3.80 -0.28 16.97
N LEU A 139 -4.30 -1.01 15.97
CA LEU A 139 -5.54 -0.72 15.25
C LEU A 139 -6.76 -0.71 16.18
N ASP A 140 -6.90 -1.71 17.04
CA ASP A 140 -8.03 -1.83 17.96
C ASP A 140 -8.08 -0.67 18.96
N GLN A 141 -6.94 -0.25 19.49
CA GLN A 141 -6.88 0.90 20.40
C GLN A 141 -7.14 2.22 19.66
N CYS A 142 -6.62 2.39 18.44
CA CYS A 142 -6.90 3.55 17.60
C CYS A 142 -8.40 3.66 17.31
N ASN A 143 -9.01 2.55 16.90
CA ASN A 143 -10.45 2.45 16.65
C ASN A 143 -11.27 2.73 17.92
N LYS A 144 -10.84 2.24 19.08
CA LYS A 144 -11.50 2.53 20.37
C LYS A 144 -11.47 4.01 20.74
N LYS A 145 -10.39 4.72 20.39
CA LYS A 145 -10.28 6.18 20.57
C LYS A 145 -11.14 6.93 19.55
N LEU A 146 -11.15 6.52 18.28
CA LEU A 146 -11.99 7.13 17.26
C LEU A 146 -13.49 7.05 17.59
N LYS A 147 -13.94 5.94 18.21
CA LYS A 147 -15.30 5.81 18.75
C LYS A 147 -15.70 6.87 19.77
N GLN A 148 -14.75 7.58 20.39
CA GLN A 148 -15.06 8.70 21.30
C GLN A 148 -15.52 9.96 20.55
N TYR A 149 -15.29 10.01 19.24
CA TYR A 149 -15.68 11.12 18.35
C TYR A 149 -16.89 10.77 17.47
N GLU A 150 -17.36 9.52 17.51
CA GLU A 150 -18.63 9.11 16.91
C GLU A 150 -19.76 9.54 17.87
N GLY A 151 -20.46 10.62 17.53
CA GLY A 151 -21.58 11.14 18.30
C GLY A 151 -22.79 10.21 18.31
#